data_AF-A0A519S8N5-F1
#
_entry.id   AF-A0A519S8N5-F1
#
_cell.length_a   1.000
_cell.length_b   1.000
_cell.length_c   1.000
_cell.angle_alpha   90.00
_cell.angle_beta   90.00
_cell.angle_gamma   90.00
#
_symmetry.space_group_name_H-M   'P 1'
#
loop_
_entity.id
_entity.type
_entity.pdbx_description
1 polymer ?
#
loop_
_entity_poly.entity_id
_entity_poly.type
_entity_poly.pdbx_seq_one_letter_code
_entity_poly.pdbx_strand_id
1 'polypeptide(L)'
;MKNLKKVLFTILPLLALTLLFSCKKDSNETPTDSENKNFKFTVTVDGVEEQDYVSFVFVGATLDNAKTIWKVNGVTKNNETAISLGKNDFLGATKTYVIESTTPLRLVTTSQQCLNPGATNPSYKVSFKAEVNGQVVTNDQNFTVTSTTDYTHKYDY
;
A
#
# COMPACT_ATOMS: atom_id res chain seq x y z
N MET A 1 29.88 -57.00 34.24
CA MET A 1 28.71 -56.18 33.82
C MET A 1 27.69 -56.07 34.96
N LYS A 2 27.89 -55.19 35.97
CA LYS A 2 26.92 -55.01 37.07
C LYS A 2 26.60 -53.56 37.45
N ASN A 3 27.31 -52.57 36.89
CA ASN A 3 27.17 -51.17 37.31
C ASN A 3 26.61 -50.22 36.25
N LEU A 4 26.33 -50.68 35.02
CA LEU A 4 25.78 -49.83 33.96
C LEU A 4 24.26 -49.58 34.09
N LYS A 5 23.54 -50.49 34.77
CA LYS A 5 22.07 -50.39 34.94
C LYS A 5 21.63 -49.39 36.02
N LYS A 6 22.51 -49.04 36.97
CA LYS A 6 22.19 -48.09 38.05
C LYS A 6 22.37 -46.62 37.67
N VAL A 7 23.23 -46.33 36.68
CA VAL A 7 23.50 -44.96 36.22
C VAL A 7 22.41 -44.45 35.29
N LEU A 8 21.74 -45.34 34.54
CA LEU A 8 20.67 -44.97 33.61
C LEU A 8 19.37 -44.53 34.31
N PHE A 9 19.16 -44.94 35.57
CA PHE A 9 17.93 -44.67 36.33
C PHE A 9 17.98 -43.40 37.19
N THR A 10 19.13 -42.72 37.28
CA THR A 10 19.31 -41.53 38.12
C THR A 10 19.36 -40.22 37.33
N ILE A 11 19.47 -40.28 36.00
CA ILE A 11 19.56 -39.07 35.15
C ILE A 11 18.20 -38.70 34.52
N LEU A 12 17.21 -39.60 34.56
CA LEU A 12 15.91 -39.38 33.94
C LEU A 12 14.95 -38.41 34.67
N PRO A 13 15.00 -38.20 36.00
CA PRO A 13 14.08 -37.25 36.65
C PRO A 13 14.55 -35.79 36.59
N LEU A 14 15.82 -35.50 36.25
CA LEU A 14 16.34 -34.12 36.24
C LEU A 14 16.06 -33.39 34.91
N LEU A 15 15.68 -34.13 33.86
CA LEU A 15 15.38 -33.56 32.54
C LEU A 15 13.90 -33.17 32.35
N ALA A 16 13.04 -33.52 33.30
CA ALA A 16 11.59 -33.27 33.21
C ALA A 16 11.16 -31.89 33.76
N LEU A 17 12.06 -31.16 34.44
CA LEU A 17 11.71 -29.89 35.09
C LEU A 17 12.03 -28.63 34.26
N THR A 18 12.70 -28.76 33.12
CA THR A 18 13.07 -27.61 32.27
C THR A 18 12.09 -27.32 31.13
N LEU A 19 11.01 -28.10 31.01
CA LEU A 19 10.03 -27.96 29.91
C LEU A 19 8.83 -27.05 30.26
N LEU A 20 8.78 -26.44 31.44
CA LEU A 20 7.62 -25.64 31.89
C LEU A 20 7.82 -24.11 31.85
N PHE A 21 8.96 -23.59 31.40
CA PHE A 21 9.26 -22.14 31.48
C PHE A 21 9.74 -21.50 30.18
N SER A 22 9.26 -21.93 29.01
CA SER A 22 9.48 -21.13 27.80
C SER A 22 8.39 -21.27 26.74
N CYS A 23 7.12 -21.28 27.14
CA CYS A 23 6.16 -20.51 26.36
C CYS A 23 6.34 -19.06 26.79
N LYS A 24 7.27 -18.34 26.14
CA LYS A 24 7.08 -16.90 26.03
C LYS A 24 5.68 -16.77 25.44
N LYS A 25 4.76 -16.27 26.25
CA LYS A 25 3.52 -15.71 25.73
C LYS A 25 4.05 -14.61 24.82
N ASP A 26 4.13 -14.89 23.52
CA ASP A 26 4.22 -13.83 22.55
C ASP A 26 3.06 -12.94 22.93
N SER A 27 3.39 -11.79 23.54
CA SER A 27 2.43 -10.73 23.59
C SER A 27 2.04 -10.57 22.14
N ASN A 28 0.83 -11.01 21.82
CA ASN A 28 0.04 -10.35 20.80
C ASN A 28 0.00 -8.90 21.28
N GLU A 29 1.09 -8.16 21.06
CA GLU A 29 1.00 -6.74 20.84
C GLU A 29 0.06 -6.67 19.65
N THR A 30 -1.22 -6.50 19.96
CA THR A 30 -2.15 -5.90 19.03
C THR A 30 -1.37 -4.76 18.39
N PRO A 31 -1.24 -4.74 17.05
CA PRO A 31 -0.49 -3.69 16.37
C PRO A 31 -0.92 -2.37 16.99
N THR A 32 0.02 -1.65 17.60
CA THR A 32 -0.22 -0.36 18.23
C THR A 32 -1.12 0.42 17.29
N ASP A 33 -2.28 0.89 17.80
CA ASP A 33 -3.28 1.60 16.98
C ASP A 33 -2.54 2.56 16.05
N SER A 34 -2.50 2.21 14.77
CA SER A 34 -1.86 3.05 13.77
C SER A 34 -2.65 4.35 13.78
N GLU A 35 -2.02 5.42 14.27
CA GLU A 35 -2.65 6.72 14.41
C GLU A 35 -3.31 7.09 13.08
N ASN A 36 -4.58 7.52 13.11
CA ASN A 36 -5.28 7.89 11.90
C ASN A 36 -4.57 9.09 11.26
N LYS A 37 -4.28 9.02 9.96
CA LYS A 37 -3.51 10.04 9.23
C LYS A 37 -4.35 10.68 8.14
N ASN A 38 -4.05 11.94 7.84
CA ASN A 38 -4.59 12.60 6.64
C ASN A 38 -3.74 12.23 5.43
N PHE A 39 -4.39 11.91 4.32
CA PHE A 39 -3.74 11.48 3.09
C PHE A 39 -4.07 12.41 1.95
N LYS A 40 -3.07 12.72 1.14
CA LYS A 40 -3.22 13.43 -0.13
C LYS A 40 -2.33 12.80 -1.18
N PHE A 41 -2.91 12.48 -2.32
CA PHE A 41 -2.20 11.98 -3.49
C PHE A 41 -2.36 12.97 -4.62
N THR A 42 -1.27 13.21 -5.35
CA THR A 42 -1.31 13.96 -6.61
C THR A 42 -0.77 13.06 -7.69
N VAL A 43 -1.56 12.82 -8.72
CA VAL A 43 -1.13 12.06 -9.89
C VAL A 43 -1.23 12.91 -11.13
N THR A 44 -0.21 12.85 -11.97
CA THR A 44 -0.18 13.53 -13.26
C THR A 44 0.20 12.52 -14.33
N VAL A 45 -0.59 12.46 -15.40
CA VAL A 45 -0.27 11.68 -16.60
C VAL A 45 -0.35 12.61 -17.80
N ASP A 46 0.74 12.72 -18.55
CA ASP A 46 0.85 13.61 -19.71
C ASP A 46 1.31 12.84 -20.94
N GLY A 47 0.69 13.13 -22.09
CA GLY A 47 0.97 12.46 -23.36
C GLY A 47 0.37 11.06 -23.53
N VAL A 48 -0.57 10.64 -22.67
CA VAL A 48 -1.27 9.35 -22.83
C VAL A 48 -2.17 9.37 -24.07
N GLU A 49 -2.19 8.25 -24.80
CA GLU A 49 -2.99 8.04 -26.00
C GLU A 49 -3.90 6.80 -25.85
N GLU A 50 -4.82 6.59 -26.80
CA GLU A 50 -5.87 5.57 -26.72
C GLU A 50 -5.35 4.13 -26.58
N GLN A 51 -4.15 3.83 -27.05
CA GLN A 51 -3.52 2.51 -26.98
C GLN A 51 -2.87 2.21 -25.63
N ASP A 52 -2.67 3.22 -24.78
CA ASP A 52 -1.97 3.06 -23.51
C ASP A 52 -2.82 2.35 -22.45
N TYR A 53 -2.14 1.89 -21.41
CA TYR A 53 -2.78 1.41 -20.18
C TYR A 53 -2.35 2.29 -19.02
N VAL A 54 -3.33 2.81 -18.28
CA VAL A 54 -3.12 3.61 -17.08
C VAL A 54 -4.14 3.16 -16.05
N SER A 55 -3.68 2.85 -14.84
CA SER A 55 -4.50 2.48 -13.71
C SER A 55 -3.86 2.96 -12.41
N PHE A 56 -4.61 3.79 -11.67
CA PHE A 56 -4.30 4.18 -10.30
C PHE A 56 -5.48 3.79 -9.43
N VAL A 57 -5.23 3.08 -8.35
CA VAL A 57 -6.24 2.72 -7.35
C VAL A 57 -5.78 3.18 -5.99
N PHE A 58 -6.68 3.82 -5.26
CA PHE A 58 -6.49 4.30 -3.89
C PHE A 58 -7.58 3.68 -3.03
N VAL A 59 -7.21 2.93 -2.00
CA VAL A 59 -8.17 2.29 -1.09
C VAL A 59 -7.86 2.74 0.32
N GLY A 60 -8.89 3.18 1.03
CA GLY A 60 -8.78 3.64 2.42
C GLY A 60 -9.73 2.90 3.34
N ALA A 61 -9.38 2.86 4.62
CA ALA A 61 -10.22 2.29 5.67
C ALA A 61 -10.29 3.20 6.90
N THR A 62 -11.48 3.25 7.50
CA THR A 62 -11.74 3.85 8.81
C THR A 62 -12.25 2.79 9.78
N LEU A 63 -12.15 3.05 11.09
CA LEU A 63 -12.63 2.12 12.13
C LEU A 63 -14.16 2.02 12.21
N ASP A 64 -14.84 3.09 11.86
CA ASP A 64 -16.30 3.21 11.88
C ASP A 64 -16.98 2.75 10.57
N ASN A 65 -16.19 2.22 9.62
CA ASN A 65 -16.65 1.79 8.30
C ASN A 65 -17.34 2.91 7.48
N ALA A 66 -16.89 4.15 7.66
CA ALA A 66 -17.31 5.26 6.82
C ALA A 66 -17.03 4.97 5.34
N LYS A 67 -18.00 5.31 4.48
CA LYS A 67 -17.93 5.07 3.03
C LYS A 67 -17.72 6.34 2.22
N THR A 68 -17.68 7.51 2.84
CA THR A 68 -17.46 8.80 2.18
C THR A 68 -16.14 9.37 2.71
N ILE A 69 -15.04 8.78 2.25
CA ILE A 69 -13.70 9.00 2.83
C ILE A 69 -12.74 9.73 1.89
N TRP A 70 -13.17 10.02 0.65
CA TRP A 70 -12.34 10.61 -0.39
C TRP A 70 -12.96 11.86 -1.02
N LYS A 71 -12.09 12.77 -1.45
CA LYS A 71 -12.35 13.86 -2.40
C LYS A 71 -11.46 13.65 -3.61
N VAL A 72 -11.97 13.95 -4.80
CA VAL A 72 -11.19 14.03 -6.04
C VAL A 72 -11.34 15.44 -6.60
N ASN A 73 -10.21 16.14 -6.76
CA ASN A 73 -10.17 17.56 -7.16
C ASN A 73 -11.13 18.43 -6.34
N GLY A 74 -11.13 18.22 -5.01
CA GLY A 74 -11.98 18.93 -4.06
C GLY A 74 -13.43 18.44 -3.97
N VAL A 75 -13.89 17.58 -4.89
CA VAL A 75 -15.27 17.05 -4.91
C VAL A 75 -15.37 15.76 -4.10
N THR A 76 -16.20 15.76 -3.06
CA THR A 76 -16.47 14.58 -2.22
C THR A 76 -17.09 13.43 -3.03
N LYS A 77 -16.56 12.23 -2.84
CA LYS A 77 -17.04 10.98 -3.45
C LYS A 77 -17.86 10.20 -2.43
N ASN A 78 -19.17 10.17 -2.64
CA ASN A 78 -20.11 9.61 -1.69
C ASN A 78 -20.22 8.10 -1.86
N ASN A 79 -20.18 7.35 -0.74
CA ASN A 79 -20.34 5.90 -0.74
C ASN A 79 -19.27 5.16 -1.58
N GLU A 80 -18.06 5.72 -1.64
CA GLU A 80 -16.88 5.17 -2.30
C GLU A 80 -15.72 5.08 -1.28
N THR A 81 -15.31 3.86 -0.92
CA THR A 81 -14.12 3.62 -0.07
C THR A 81 -12.82 3.52 -0.88
N ALA A 82 -12.93 3.48 -2.20
CA ALA A 82 -11.82 3.42 -3.12
C ALA A 82 -12.05 4.38 -4.28
N ILE A 83 -10.96 4.97 -4.78
CA ILE A 83 -10.94 5.79 -5.99
C ILE A 83 -10.09 5.06 -7.03
N SER A 84 -10.61 4.99 -8.26
CA SER A 84 -9.89 4.47 -9.41
C SER A 84 -9.81 5.54 -10.48
N LEU A 85 -8.62 5.74 -11.04
CA LEU A 85 -8.39 6.58 -12.22
C LEU A 85 -7.77 5.70 -13.30
N GLY A 86 -8.30 5.78 -14.51
CA GLY A 86 -7.83 5.05 -15.68
C GLY A 86 -7.46 5.98 -16.83
N LYS A 87 -6.95 5.40 -17.92
CA LYS A 87 -6.59 6.16 -19.14
C LYS A 87 -7.62 7.23 -19.54
N ASN A 88 -8.91 6.89 -19.52
CA ASN A 88 -9.97 7.79 -19.99
C ASN A 88 -10.06 9.09 -19.16
N ASP A 89 -9.65 9.06 -17.89
CA ASP A 89 -9.56 10.26 -17.06
C ASP A 89 -8.49 11.24 -17.56
N PHE A 90 -7.47 10.75 -18.26
CA PHE A 90 -6.30 11.50 -18.69
C PHE A 90 -6.25 11.79 -20.20
N LEU A 91 -7.15 11.23 -21.01
CA LEU A 91 -7.23 11.54 -22.45
C LEU A 91 -7.71 12.97 -22.72
N GLY A 92 -8.56 13.52 -21.84
CA GLY A 92 -9.10 14.88 -21.93
C GLY A 92 -8.10 15.98 -21.55
N ALA A 93 -8.61 17.19 -21.31
CA ALA A 93 -7.78 18.33 -20.89
C ALA A 93 -7.20 18.17 -19.48
N THR A 94 -7.86 17.39 -18.62
CA THR A 94 -7.40 17.14 -17.25
C THR A 94 -6.27 16.12 -17.26
N LYS A 95 -5.06 16.54 -16.87
CA LYS A 95 -3.88 15.67 -16.77
C LYS A 95 -3.48 15.35 -15.33
N THR A 96 -4.00 16.11 -14.37
CA THR A 96 -3.65 16.01 -12.96
C THR A 96 -4.89 15.81 -12.10
N TYR A 97 -4.80 14.86 -11.16
CA TYR A 97 -5.82 14.60 -10.16
C TYR A 97 -5.22 14.68 -8.77
N VAL A 98 -5.96 15.31 -7.87
CA VAL A 98 -5.68 15.39 -6.44
C VAL A 98 -6.72 14.55 -5.70
N ILE A 99 -6.26 13.53 -4.97
CA ILE A 99 -7.10 12.63 -4.17
C ILE A 99 -6.80 12.90 -2.71
N GLU A 100 -7.79 13.34 -1.95
CA GLU A 100 -7.62 13.76 -0.54
C GLU A 100 -8.58 13.00 0.36
N SER A 101 -8.10 12.56 1.52
CA SER A 101 -8.98 11.98 2.53
C SER A 101 -9.92 13.05 3.11
N THR A 102 -11.21 12.74 3.30
CA THR A 102 -12.18 13.66 3.93
C THR A 102 -12.02 13.70 5.45
N THR A 103 -11.44 12.64 6.02
CA THR A 103 -11.21 12.40 7.44
C THR A 103 -9.90 11.61 7.60
N PRO A 104 -9.23 11.67 8.75
CA PRO A 104 -8.08 10.81 9.01
C PRO A 104 -8.41 9.31 8.84
N LEU A 105 -7.55 8.58 8.13
CA LEU A 105 -7.73 7.16 7.80
C LEU A 105 -6.71 6.31 8.56
N ARG A 106 -7.10 5.07 8.89
CA ARG A 106 -6.23 4.15 9.63
C ARG A 106 -5.16 3.53 8.73
N LEU A 107 -5.57 3.15 7.51
CA LEU A 107 -4.74 2.47 6.52
C LEU A 107 -5.12 2.97 5.14
N VAL A 108 -4.11 3.19 4.31
CA VAL A 108 -4.29 3.42 2.87
C VAL A 108 -3.33 2.54 2.09
N THR A 109 -3.85 1.84 1.08
CA THR A 109 -3.04 1.16 0.07
C THR A 109 -3.28 1.81 -1.28
N THR A 110 -2.24 1.90 -2.08
CA THR A 110 -2.33 2.39 -3.45
C THR A 110 -1.67 1.40 -4.40
N SER A 111 -2.24 1.25 -5.60
CA SER A 111 -1.62 0.50 -6.69
C SER A 111 -1.58 1.34 -7.95
N GLN A 112 -0.46 1.32 -8.65
CA GLN A 112 -0.21 2.04 -9.88
C GLN A 112 0.28 1.06 -10.94
N GLN A 113 -0.28 1.15 -12.14
CA GLN A 113 0.23 0.46 -13.30
C GLN A 113 0.02 1.31 -14.54
N CYS A 114 1.11 1.68 -15.19
CA CYS A 114 1.12 2.43 -16.43
C CYS A 114 2.01 1.71 -17.45
N LEU A 115 1.43 1.31 -18.57
CA LEU A 115 2.08 0.58 -19.67
C LEU A 115 1.88 1.31 -20.99
N ASN A 116 2.83 1.18 -21.91
CA ASN A 116 2.78 1.70 -23.28
C ASN A 116 2.93 0.53 -24.27
N PRO A 117 1.87 -0.28 -24.49
CA PRO A 117 1.99 -1.53 -25.25
C PRO A 117 2.11 -1.24 -26.76
N GLY A 118 3.35 -1.21 -27.26
CA GLY A 118 3.63 -1.11 -28.70
C GLY A 118 5.00 -0.51 -28.97
N ALA A 119 5.85 -1.23 -29.72
CA ALA A 119 7.25 -0.83 -29.94
C ALA A 119 7.41 0.55 -30.59
N THR A 120 6.39 1.04 -31.30
CA THR A 120 6.36 2.33 -32.01
C THR A 120 5.43 3.35 -31.38
N ASN A 121 4.79 3.04 -30.26
CA ASN A 121 3.90 4.00 -29.61
C ASN A 121 4.71 5.16 -29.03
N PRO A 122 4.18 6.38 -29.03
CA PRO A 122 4.78 7.49 -28.30
C PRO A 122 4.89 7.14 -26.81
N SER A 123 6.01 7.50 -26.18
CA SER A 123 6.15 7.44 -24.73
C SER A 123 5.32 8.51 -24.06
N TYR A 124 4.86 8.27 -22.85
CA TYR A 124 4.15 9.26 -22.02
C TYR A 124 4.78 9.41 -20.65
N LYS A 125 4.39 10.45 -19.92
CA LYS A 125 4.96 10.78 -18.60
C LYS A 125 3.97 10.54 -17.48
N VAL A 126 4.49 10.03 -16.37
CA VAL A 126 3.75 9.81 -15.12
C VAL A 126 4.48 10.51 -13.98
N SER A 127 3.72 11.17 -13.11
CA SER A 127 4.20 11.63 -11.81
C SER A 127 3.22 11.21 -10.72
N PHE A 128 3.76 10.80 -9.57
CA PHE A 128 2.99 10.39 -8.42
C PHE A 128 3.60 11.00 -7.16
N LYS A 129 2.78 11.68 -6.38
CA LYS A 129 3.17 12.24 -5.08
C LYS A 129 2.20 11.81 -4.01
N ALA A 130 2.73 11.37 -2.87
CA ALA A 130 1.96 11.07 -1.67
C ALA A 130 2.39 11.98 -0.53
N GLU A 131 1.40 12.54 0.16
CA GLU A 131 1.55 13.35 1.34
C GLU A 131 0.76 12.70 2.49
N VAL A 132 1.43 12.49 3.63
CA VAL A 132 0.86 11.94 4.86
C VAL A 132 1.00 12.98 5.95
N ASN A 133 -0.12 13.41 6.53
CA ASN A 133 -0.17 14.54 7.47
C ASN A 133 0.52 15.82 6.93
N GLY A 134 0.42 16.04 5.61
CA GLY A 134 1.03 17.18 4.93
C GLY A 134 2.53 17.05 4.66
N GLN A 135 3.18 15.95 5.09
CA GLN A 135 4.56 15.66 4.75
C GLN A 135 4.64 14.80 3.49
N VAL A 136 5.46 15.20 2.53
CA VAL A 136 5.74 14.40 1.33
C VAL A 136 6.51 13.14 1.73
N VAL A 137 5.95 11.97 1.43
CA VAL A 137 6.57 10.66 1.71
C VAL A 137 6.95 9.88 0.44
N THR A 138 6.29 10.18 -0.68
CA THR A 138 6.62 9.65 -2.01
C THR A 138 6.55 10.79 -3.01
N ASN A 139 7.48 10.86 -3.96
CA ASN A 139 7.54 11.94 -4.96
C ASN A 139 8.28 11.47 -6.22
N ASP A 140 7.59 10.69 -7.04
CA ASP A 140 8.07 10.27 -8.36
C ASP A 140 7.68 11.33 -9.39
N GLN A 141 8.67 11.88 -10.09
CA GLN A 141 8.47 13.02 -10.99
C GLN A 141 8.88 12.67 -12.42
N ASN A 142 7.98 12.92 -13.37
CA ASN A 142 8.23 12.84 -14.82
C ASN A 142 8.83 11.50 -15.28
N PHE A 143 8.42 10.40 -14.63
CA PHE A 143 8.80 9.06 -15.07
C PHE A 143 8.30 8.84 -16.50
N THR A 144 9.17 8.36 -17.39
CA THR A 144 8.81 8.13 -18.80
C THR A 144 8.44 6.68 -19.00
N VAL A 145 7.17 6.42 -19.31
CA VAL A 145 6.66 5.10 -19.66
C VAL A 145 6.92 4.85 -21.14
N THR A 146 7.54 3.71 -21.44
CA THR A 146 7.89 3.30 -22.81
C THR A 146 7.44 1.86 -23.06
N SER A 147 7.62 1.37 -24.29
CA SER A 147 7.30 -0.02 -24.64
C SER A 147 8.11 -1.08 -23.89
N THR A 148 9.21 -0.70 -23.27
CA THR A 148 10.09 -1.59 -22.49
C THR A 148 10.23 -1.16 -21.03
N THR A 149 9.51 -0.14 -20.59
CA THR A 149 9.63 0.42 -19.23
C THR A 149 8.25 0.81 -18.72
N ASP A 150 7.77 0.10 -17.71
CA ASP A 150 6.51 0.39 -17.03
C ASP A 150 6.71 1.24 -15.78
N TYR A 151 5.63 1.93 -15.37
CA TYR A 151 5.53 2.52 -14.05
C TYR A 151 4.57 1.66 -13.22
N THR A 152 5.13 0.79 -12.38
CA THR A 152 4.40 -0.18 -11.57
C THR A 152 4.83 -0.07 -10.12
N HIS A 153 3.90 0.31 -9.26
CA HIS A 153 4.14 0.49 -7.84
C HIS A 153 2.95 0.04 -7.01
N LYS A 154 3.25 -0.40 -5.79
CA LYS A 154 2.26 -0.59 -4.74
C LYS A 154 2.84 -0.04 -3.45
N TYR A 155 2.06 0.80 -2.78
CA TYR A 155 2.47 1.42 -1.53
C TYR A 155 1.41 1.18 -0.46
N ASP A 156 1.87 0.90 0.76
CA ASP A 156 1.05 0.87 1.97
C ASP A 156 1.52 2.01 2.87
N TYR A 157 0.59 2.83 3.35
CA TYR A 157 0.87 4.03 4.16
C TYR A 157 0.12 4.04 5.50
#